data_AF-A0A920BJ94-F1
#
_entry.id   AF-A0A920BJ94-F1
#
_cell.length_a   1.000
_cell.length_b   1.000
_cell.length_c   1.000
_cell.angle_alpha   90.00
_cell.angle_beta   90.00
_cell.angle_gamma   90.00
#
_symmetry.space_group_name_H-M   'P 1'
#
loop_
_entity.id
_entity.type
_entity.pdbx_description
1 polymer ?
#
loop_
_entity_poly.entity_id
_entity_poly.type
_entity_poly.pdbx_seq_one_letter_code
_entity_poly.pdbx_strand_id
1 'polypeptide(L)' 'MGEEFDLAGVATAGSGIGLHNDICLPYFKEYCNDEQMERWMPGLTNGSLITAIAMSEPGTGSDLRLYLYDSC' A
#
# COMPACT_ATOMS: atom_id res chain seq x y z
N MET A 1 -13.63 -0.01 -7.36
CA MET A 1 -13.29 -1.40 -7.03
C MET A 1 -13.93 -1.83 -5.70
N GLY A 2 -13.89 -0.98 -4.65
CA GLY A 2 -14.55 -1.28 -3.36
C GLY A 2 -16.03 -1.65 -3.46
N GLU A 3 -16.84 -0.82 -4.12
CA GLU A 3 -18.29 -1.08 -4.29
C GLU A 3 -18.58 -2.44 -4.95
N GLU A 4 -17.83 -2.80 -6.00
CA GLU A 4 -17.97 -4.10 -6.68
C GLU A 4 -17.60 -5.27 -5.76
N PHE A 5 -16.58 -5.12 -4.92
CA PHE A 5 -16.19 -6.14 -3.95
C PHE A 5 -17.20 -6.29 -2.82
N ASP A 6 -17.85 -5.21 -2.41
CA ASP A 6 -18.94 -5.22 -1.43
C ASP A 6 -20.16 -5.95 -2.01
N LEU A 7 -20.55 -5.62 -3.24
CA LEU A 7 -21.64 -6.30 -3.95
C LEU A 7 -21.38 -7.80 -4.15
N ALA A 8 -20.13 -8.18 -4.43
CA ALA A 8 -19.71 -9.56 -4.59
C ALA A 8 -19.52 -10.32 -3.25
N GLY A 9 -19.67 -9.65 -2.09
CA GLY A 9 -19.52 -10.25 -0.78
C GLY A 9 -18.07 -10.64 -0.42
N VAL A 10 -17.08 -10.04 -1.10
CA VAL A 10 -15.64 -10.35 -0.95
C VAL A 10 -14.83 -9.15 -0.45
N ALA A 11 -15.48 -8.16 0.15
CA ALA A 11 -14.90 -6.92 0.65
C ALA A 11 -13.57 -7.11 1.42
N THR A 12 -13.52 -8.10 2.33
CA THR A 12 -12.32 -8.38 3.13
C THR A 12 -11.14 -8.83 2.27
N ALA A 13 -11.35 -9.73 1.32
CA ALA A 13 -10.30 -10.17 0.40
C ALA A 13 -9.93 -9.05 -0.60
N GLY A 14 -10.94 -8.30 -1.07
CA GLY A 14 -10.77 -7.17 -1.97
C GLY A 14 -10.00 -5.99 -1.37
N SER A 15 -10.05 -5.82 -0.04
CA SER A 15 -9.32 -4.78 0.69
C SER A 15 -7.80 -4.90 0.50
N GLY A 16 -7.26 -6.13 0.40
CA GLY A 16 -5.84 -6.34 0.10
C GLY A 16 -5.44 -5.87 -1.30
N ILE A 17 -6.32 -6.06 -2.29
CA ILE A 17 -6.12 -5.60 -3.66
C ILE A 17 -6.17 -4.06 -3.72
N GLY A 18 -7.08 -3.44 -2.95
CA GLY A 18 -7.14 -1.99 -2.78
C GLY A 18 -5.88 -1.43 -2.13
N LEU A 19 -5.40 -2.04 -1.04
CA LEU A 19 -4.15 -1.65 -0.38
C LEU A 19 -2.96 -1.70 -1.35
N HIS A 20 -2.83 -2.77 -2.12
CA HIS A 20 -1.76 -2.91 -3.10
C HIS A 20 -1.82 -1.80 -4.15
N ASN A 21 -2.95 -1.63 -4.83
CA ASN A 21 -3.08 -0.75 -6.00
C ASN A 21 -3.24 0.73 -5.65
N ASP A 22 -4.10 1.04 -4.69
CA ASP A 22 -4.54 2.41 -4.44
C ASP A 22 -3.67 3.11 -3.37
N ILE A 23 -3.03 2.33 -2.49
CA ILE A 23 -2.17 2.87 -1.43
C ILE A 23 -0.70 2.65 -1.77
N CYS A 24 -0.27 1.42 -2.04
CA CYS A 24 1.17 1.12 -2.18
C CYS A 24 1.75 1.57 -3.53
N LEU A 25 1.15 1.24 -4.67
CA LEU A 25 1.71 1.56 -5.99
C LEU A 25 2.00 3.06 -6.23
N PRO A 26 1.19 4.02 -5.72
CA PRO A 26 1.54 5.43 -5.78
C PRO A 26 2.90 5.76 -5.15
N TYR A 27 3.26 5.14 -4.01
CA TYR A 27 4.58 5.35 -3.39
C TYR A 27 5.72 4.85 -4.28
N PHE A 28 5.55 3.69 -4.92
CA PHE A 28 6.56 3.19 -5.86
C PHE A 28 6.71 4.15 -7.04
N LYS A 29 5.59 4.60 -7.63
CA LYS A 29 5.61 5.53 -8.78
C LYS A 29 6.27 6.88 -8.45
N GLU A 30 6.04 7.40 -7.25
CA GLU A 30 6.54 8.72 -6.86
C GLU A 30 7.98 8.69 -6.34
N TYR A 31 8.36 7.64 -5.61
CA TYR A 31 9.61 7.65 -4.82
C TYR A 31 10.68 6.65 -5.31
N CYS A 32 10.35 5.71 -6.18
CA CYS A 32 11.38 4.82 -6.72
C CYS A 32 12.27 5.55 -7.74
N ASN A 33 13.57 5.26 -7.67
CA ASN A 33 14.50 5.57 -8.76
C ASN A 33 14.37 4.54 -9.89
N ASP A 34 15.10 4.76 -11.00
CA ASP A 34 15.04 3.90 -12.19
C ASP A 34 15.36 2.43 -11.90
N GLU A 35 16.42 2.16 -11.12
CA GLU A 35 16.82 0.79 -10.75
C GLU A 35 15.74 0.08 -9.92
N GLN A 36 15.15 0.78 -8.96
CA GLN A 36 14.05 0.26 -8.14
C GLN A 36 12.79 0.04 -9.00
N MET A 37 12.52 0.93 -9.94
CA MET A 37 11.38 0.83 -10.84
C MET A 37 11.48 -0.42 -11.72
N GLU A 38 12.64 -0.64 -12.35
CA GLU A 38 12.90 -1.81 -13.19
C GLU A 38 12.81 -3.11 -12.38
N ARG A 39 13.32 -3.10 -11.15
CA ARG A 39 13.32 -4.27 -10.28
C ARG A 39 11.92 -4.69 -9.83
N TRP A 40 11.09 -3.73 -9.43
CA TRP A 40 9.84 -4.04 -8.70
C TRP A 40 8.60 -3.93 -9.57
N MET A 41 8.48 -2.90 -10.42
CA MET A 41 7.24 -2.58 -11.13
C MET A 41 6.70 -3.73 -12.02
N PRO A 42 7.53 -4.52 -12.73
CA PRO A 42 7.01 -5.64 -13.51
C PRO A 42 6.30 -6.69 -12.64
N GLY A 43 6.87 -7.02 -11.48
CA GLY A 43 6.28 -8.00 -10.56
C GLY A 43 5.02 -7.49 -9.86
N LEU A 44 4.99 -6.20 -9.53
CA LEU A 44 3.82 -5.55 -8.94
C LEU A 44 2.63 -5.52 -9.90
N THR A 45 2.87 -5.19 -11.17
CA THR A 45 1.81 -5.07 -12.18
C THR A 45 1.30 -6.41 -12.69
N ASN A 46 2.13 -7.45 -12.72
CA ASN A 46 1.73 -8.80 -13.11
C ASN A 46 1.20 -9.66 -11.95
N GLY A 47 1.23 -9.13 -10.71
CA GLY A 47 0.73 -9.80 -9.51
C GLY A 47 1.63 -10.89 -8.92
N SER A 48 2.83 -11.11 -9.47
CA SER A 48 3.82 -12.02 -8.85
C SER A 48 4.43 -11.45 -7.57
N LEU A 49 4.33 -10.13 -7.36
CA LEU A 49 4.68 -9.45 -6.13
C LEU A 49 3.48 -8.69 -5.59
N ILE A 50 3.11 -8.98 -4.34
CA ILE A 50 2.07 -8.25 -3.59
C ILE A 50 2.74 -7.43 -2.49
N THR A 51 2.31 -6.19 -2.33
CA THR A 51 2.90 -5.23 -1.37
C THR A 51 2.00 -5.04 -0.17
N ALA A 52 2.64 -4.60 0.91
CA ALA A 52 2.00 -4.15 2.13
C ALA A 52 2.68 -2.88 2.60
N ILE A 53 2.01 -2.15 3.49
CA ILE A 53 2.54 -0.94 4.11
C ILE A 53 2.68 -1.17 5.62
N ALA A 54 3.84 -0.83 6.17
CA ALA A 54 4.15 -1.00 7.58
C ALA A 54 4.45 0.36 8.21
N MET A 55 3.40 1.05 8.64
CA MET A 55 3.50 2.36 9.31
C MET A 55 3.06 2.33 10.77
N SER A 56 2.16 1.43 11.15
CA SER A 56 1.61 1.39 12.50
C SER A 56 2.60 0.78 13.49
N GLU A 57 2.73 1.42 14.65
CA GLU A 57 3.55 0.97 15.77
C GLU A 57 2.67 0.78 17.02
N PRO A 58 3.11 0.01 18.03
CA PRO A 58 2.38 -0.09 19.29
C PRO A 58 2.14 1.30 19.90
N GLY A 59 0.86 1.68 20.03
CA GLY A 59 0.47 3.00 20.56
C GLY A 59 0.36 4.13 19.53
N THR A 60 0.74 3.90 18.27
CA THR A 60 0.75 4.94 17.22
C THR A 60 0.12 4.42 15.93
N GLY A 61 -1.03 4.99 15.55
CA GLY A 61 -1.73 4.67 14.31
C GLY A 61 -2.41 5.90 13.70
N SER A 62 -3.50 6.36 14.31
CA SER A 62 -4.23 7.59 13.91
C SER A 62 -3.33 8.82 13.90
N ASP A 63 -2.43 8.90 14.88
CA ASP A 63 -1.54 10.04 15.11
C ASP A 63 -0.14 9.82 14.55
N LEU A 64 -0.01 8.97 13.51
CA LEU A 64 1.26 8.65 12.84
C LEU A 64 2.09 9.91 12.52
N ARG A 65 1.42 10.95 12.00
CA ARG A 65 2.06 12.21 11.65
C ARG A 65 2.58 12.97 12.88
N LEU A 66 1.83 12.96 13.98
CA LEU A 66 2.20 13.67 15.21
C LEU A 66 3.43 13.03 15.87
N TYR A 67 3.47 11.70 15.91
CA TYR A 67 4.59 10.94 16.48
C TYR A 67 5.93 11.18 15.76
N LEU A 68 5.91 11.33 14.43
CA LEU A 68 7.11 11.63 13.65
C LEU A 68 7.69 13.02 13.94
N TYR A 69 6.84 14.01 14.29
CA TYR A 69 7.32 15.34 14.67
C TYR A 69 7.92 15.38 16.07
N ASP A 70 7.36 14.62 17.02
CA ASP A 70 7.86 14.56 18.40
C ASP A 70 9.17 13.75 18.53
N SER A 71 9.52 12.97 17.51
CA SER A 71 10.74 12.14 17.46
C SER A 71 11.96 12.83 16.81
N CYS A 72 11.82 14.06 16.31
CA CYS A 72 12.89 14.89 15.75
C CYS A 72 13.26 16.03 16.70
#